data_AF-A0A269W6R9-F1
#
_entry.id   AF-A0A269W6R9-F1
#
_cell.length_a   1.000
_cell.length_b   1.000
_cell.length_c   1.000
_cell.angle_alpha   90.00
_cell.angle_beta   90.00
_cell.angle_gamma   90.00
#
_symmetry.space_group_name_H-M   'P 1'
#
loop_
_entity.id
_entity.type
_entity.pdbx_description
1 polymer ?
#
loop_
_entity_poly.entity_id
_entity_poly.type
_entity_poly.pdbx_seq_one_letter_code
_entity_poly.pdbx_strand_id
1 'polypeptide(L)' 'MRDVMELIQLAQKGDHEAEIELINRYEPLINKYARYNGIINEDCKQQMVLEFIMAIRRFDLSRYNYKKEEGFKKQPSID' A
#
# COMPACT_ATOMS: atom_id res chain seq x y z
N MET A 1 -8.14 3.89 12.67
CA MET A 1 -7.06 3.56 11.72
C MET A 1 -7.66 2.62 10.69
N ARG A 2 -7.84 3.07 9.45
CA ARG A 2 -8.49 2.30 8.38
C ARG A 2 -7.63 1.13 7.91
N ASP A 3 -8.22 0.14 7.25
CA ASP A 3 -7.42 -0.94 6.66
C ASP A 3 -6.51 -0.40 5.54
N VAL A 4 -5.33 -1.01 5.34
CA VAL A 4 -4.37 -0.53 4.34
C VAL A 4 -4.94 -0.66 2.91
N MET A 5 -5.65 -1.75 2.61
CA MET A 5 -6.23 -1.96 1.29
C MET A 5 -7.37 -0.97 1.04
N GLU A 6 -8.18 -0.70 2.06
CA GLU A 6 -9.22 0.35 2.02
C GLU A 6 -8.60 1.71 1.71
N LEU A 7 -7.53 2.08 2.41
CA LEU A 7 -6.84 3.34 2.18
C LEU A 7 -6.25 3.46 0.78
N ILE A 8 -5.61 2.41 0.26
CA ILE A 8 -5.07 2.41 -1.10
C ILE A 8 -6.21 2.60 -2.11
N GLN A 9 -7.34 1.91 -1.94
CA GLN A 9 -8.51 2.07 -2.81
C GLN A 9 -9.08 3.48 -2.78
N LEU A 10 -9.20 4.10 -1.61
CA LEU A 10 -9.69 5.46 -1.46
C LEU A 10 -8.72 6.48 -2.06
N ALA A 11 -7.42 6.35 -1.76
CA ALA A 11 -6.38 7.23 -2.30
C ALA A 11 -6.33 7.17 -3.84
N GLN A 12 -6.45 5.98 -4.43
CA GLN A 12 -6.52 5.82 -5.90
C GLN A 12 -7.76 6.46 -6.53
N LYS A 13 -8.84 6.67 -5.76
CA LYS A 13 -10.05 7.40 -6.19
C LYS A 13 -9.97 8.91 -5.97
N GLY A 14 -8.84 9.43 -5.48
CA GLY A 14 -8.62 10.85 -5.23
C GLY A 14 -8.95 11.32 -3.81
N ASP A 15 -9.15 10.41 -2.85
CA ASP A 15 -9.28 10.79 -1.44
C ASP A 15 -7.92 11.21 -0.86
N HIS A 16 -7.72 12.51 -0.71
CA HIS A 16 -6.49 13.09 -0.16
C HIS A 16 -6.26 12.74 1.32
N GLU A 17 -7.32 12.58 2.11
CA GLU A 17 -7.19 12.20 3.52
C GLU A 17 -6.73 10.74 3.66
N ALA A 18 -7.14 9.87 2.75
CA ALA A 18 -6.62 8.50 2.69
C ALA A 18 -5.13 8.46 2.29
N GLU A 19 -4.71 9.30 1.34
CA GLU A 19 -3.29 9.44 0.95
C GLU A 19 -2.45 9.95 2.13
N ILE A 20 -2.91 10.98 2.84
CA ILE A 20 -2.25 11.52 4.04
C ILE A 20 -2.16 10.47 5.15
N GLU A 21 -3.24 9.70 5.40
CA GLU A 21 -3.22 8.64 6.41
C GLU A 21 -2.17 7.56 6.07
N LEU A 22 -2.01 7.19 4.80
CA LEU A 22 -0.95 6.27 4.36
C LEU A 22 0.44 6.86 4.60
N ILE A 23 0.67 8.11 4.20
CA ILE A 23 1.97 8.78 4.40
C ILE A 23 2.33 8.82 5.87
N ASN A 24 1.41 9.27 6.74
CA ASN A 24 1.64 9.35 8.18
C ASN A 24 1.89 7.98 8.81
N ARG A 25 1.17 6.94 8.35
CA ARG A 25 1.35 5.57 8.84
C ARG A 25 2.74 5.01 8.56
N TYR A 26 3.31 5.34 7.40
CA TYR A 26 4.63 4.88 6.98
C TYR A 26 5.75 5.92 7.19
N GLU A 27 5.45 7.08 7.76
CA GLU A 27 6.42 8.14 8.02
C GLU A 27 7.65 7.66 8.80
N PRO A 28 7.54 6.81 9.85
CA PRO A 28 8.72 6.30 10.55
C PRO A 28 9.67 5.52 9.63
N LEU A 29 9.14 4.80 8.64
CA LEU A 29 9.94 4.04 7.68
C LEU A 29 10.58 4.98 6.65
N ILE A 30 9.84 5.98 6.17
CA ILE A 30 10.36 7.02 5.28
C ILE A 30 11.51 7.77 5.98
N ASN A 31 11.30 8.22 7.21
CA ASN A 31 12.31 8.90 8.02
C ASN A 31 13.54 8.02 8.30
N LYS A 32 13.37 6.70 8.43
CA LYS A 32 14.48 5.76 8.62
C LYS A 32 15.39 5.71 7.38
N TYR A 33 14.80 5.66 6.19
CA TYR A 33 15.54 5.52 4.94
C TYR A 33 16.04 6.85 4.38
N ALA A 34 15.40 7.97 4.73
CA ALA A 34 15.86 9.32 4.37
C ALA A 34 17.08 9.77 5.19
N ARG A 35 17.55 8.98 6.17
CA ARG A 35 18.71 9.33 7.00
C ARG A 35 20.02 9.04 6.28
N TYR A 36 20.89 10.03 6.29
CA TYR A 36 22.28 9.90 5.91
C TYR A 36 23.16 10.41 7.07
N ASN A 37 24.09 9.58 7.55
CA ASN A 37 24.91 9.87 8.73
C ASN A 37 24.11 10.28 9.98
N GLY A 38 22.97 9.63 10.20
CA GLY A 38 22.12 9.86 11.38
C GLY A 38 21.19 11.08 11.29
N ILE A 39 21.36 11.94 10.28
CA ILE A 39 20.55 13.14 10.05
C ILE A 39 19.56 12.86 8.92
N ILE A 40 18.33 13.35 9.04
CA ILE A 40 17.34 13.26 7.95
C ILE A 40 17.79 14.22 6.84
N ASN A 41 17.91 13.69 5.62
CA ASN A 41 18.03 14.51 4.43
C ASN A 41 16.62 14.84 3.95
N GLU A 42 16.22 16.11 4.04
CA GLU A 42 14.85 16.55 3.72
C GLU A 42 14.50 16.36 2.24
N ASP A 43 15.44 16.60 1.32
CA ASP A 43 15.21 16.37 -0.12
C ASP A 43 15.00 14.87 -0.41
N CYS A 44 15.78 14.02 0.26
CA CYS A 44 15.61 12.57 0.19
C CYS A 44 14.24 12.15 0.75
N LYS A 45 13.84 12.69 1.91
CA LYS A 45 12.51 12.44 2.50
C LYS A 45 11.40 12.85 1.53
N GLN A 46 11.48 14.03 0.94
CA GLN A 46 10.50 14.52 -0.03
C GLN A 46 10.41 13.60 -1.24
N GLN A 47 11.55 13.19 -1.82
CA GLN A 47 11.56 12.26 -2.94
C GLN A 47 10.94 10.90 -2.57
N MET A 48 11.23 10.37 -1.38
CA MET A 48 10.64 9.13 -0.90
C MET A 48 9.11 9.24 -0.75
N VAL A 49 8.61 10.36 -0.25
CA VAL A 49 7.16 10.62 -0.16
C VAL A 49 6.53 10.66 -1.56
N LEU A 50 7.15 11.35 -2.52
CA LEU A 50 6.67 11.41 -3.90
C LEU A 50 6.61 10.02 -4.55
N GLU A 51 7.69 9.23 -4.42
CA GLU A 51 7.72 7.86 -4.93
C GLU A 51 6.69 6.96 -4.24
N PHE A 52 6.45 7.15 -2.94
CA PHE A 52 5.43 6.41 -2.21
C PHE A 52 4.01 6.73 -2.72
N ILE A 53 3.71 8.00 -2.96
CA ILE A 53 2.45 8.43 -3.59
C ILE A 53 2.29 7.81 -4.98
N MET A 54 3.34 7.85 -5.79
CA MET A 54 3.33 7.23 -7.13
C MET A 54 3.13 5.71 -7.05
N ALA A 55 3.72 5.04 -6.06
CA ALA A 55 3.54 3.62 -5.82
C ALA A 55 2.08 3.30 -5.43
N ILE A 56 1.47 4.07 -4.53
CA ILE A 56 0.05 3.92 -4.16
C ILE A 56 -0.83 4.01 -5.40
N ARG A 57 -0.63 5.03 -6.24
CA ARG A 57 -1.42 5.24 -7.48
C ARG A 57 -1.29 4.11 -8.49
N ARG A 58 -0.13 3.46 -8.56
CA ARG A 58 0.18 2.35 -9.47
C ARG A 58 -0.11 0.97 -8.88
N PHE A 59 -0.45 0.90 -7.59
CA PHE A 59 -0.57 -0.37 -6.88
C PHE A 59 -1.72 -1.22 -7.44
N ASP A 60 -1.38 -2.40 -7.94
CA ASP A 60 -2.34 -3.33 -8.53
C ASP A 60 -3.01 -4.19 -7.43
N LEU A 61 -4.16 -3.71 -6.96
CA LEU A 61 -4.97 -4.40 -5.95
C LEU A 61 -5.51 -5.75 -6.42
N SER A 62 -5.64 -5.97 -7.74
CA SER A 62 -6.21 -7.23 -8.27
C SER A 62 -5.36 -8.45 -7.91
N ARG A 63 -4.05 -8.26 -7.72
CA ARG A 63 -3.11 -9.30 -7.28
C ARG A 63 -3.38 -9.83 -5.87
N TYR A 64 -4.16 -9.09 -5.09
CA TYR A 64 -4.44 -9.38 -3.67
C TYR A 64 -5.92 -9.61 -3.39
N ASN A 65 -6.77 -9.56 -4.42
CA ASN A 65 -8.14 -10.03 -4.33
C ASN A 65 -8.12 -11.56 -4.29
N TYR A 66 -8.03 -12.13 -3.08
CA TYR A 66 -8.21 -13.56 -2.88
C TYR A 66 -9.60 -13.95 -3.42
N LYS A 67 -9.65 -14.85 -4.42
CA LYS A 67 -10.91 -15.46 -4.84
C LYS A 67 -11.51 -16.14 -3.61
N LYS A 68 -12.58 -15.56 -3.07
CA LYS A 68 -13.43 -16.22 -2.07
C LYS A 68 -14.41 -17.17 -2.75
N GLU A 69 -13.99 -17.87 -3.81
CA GLU A 69 -14.79 -18.85 -4.52
C GLU A 69 -13.85 -19.93 -5.04
N GLU A 70 -13.86 -21.07 -4.37
CA GLU A 70 -14.06 -22.41 -4.95
C GLU A 70 -14.26 -23.36 -3.76
N GLY A 71 -15.53 -23.67 -3.49
CA GLY A 71 -15.88 -24.78 -2.62
C GLY A 71 -15.30 -26.06 -3.21
N PHE A 72 -14.67 -26.87 -2.36
CA PHE A 72 -14.10 -28.16 -2.71
C PHE A 72 -15.19 -29.11 -3.25
N LYS A 73 -15.52 -29.03 -4.55
CA LYS A 73 -16.29 -30.07 -5.22
C LYS A 73 -15.34 -31.25 -5.41
N LYS A 74 -15.49 -32.27 -4.56
CA LYS A 74 -14.88 -33.59 -4.79
C LYS A 74 -15.31 -34.06 -6.19
N GLN A 75 -14.33 -34.35 -7.04
CA GLN A 75 -14.53 -35.10 -8.28
C GLN A 75 -15.27 -36.41 -7.95
N PRO A 76 -16.29 -36.84 -8.72
CA PRO A 76 -16.85 -38.16 -8.54
C PRO A 76 -15.80 -39.22 -8.88
N SER A 77 -15.65 -40.21 -8.01
CA SER A 77 -14.92 -41.45 -8.29
C SER A 77 -15.58 -42.12 -9.50
N ILE A 78 -14.79 -42.37 -10.54
CA ILE A 78 -15.18 -43.30 -11.60
C ILE A 78 -14.73 -44.68 -11.10
N ASP A 79 -15.67 -45.63 -11.14
CA ASP A 79 -15.55 -47.02 -10.68
C ASP A 79 -14.32 -47.76 -11.25
#